data_AF-A0A1B0D853-F1
#
_entry.id   AF-A0A1B0D853-F1
#
_cell.length_a   1.000
_cell.length_b   1.000
_cell.length_c   1.000
_cell.angle_alpha   90.00
_cell.angle_beta   90.00
_cell.angle_gamma   90.00
#
_symmetry.space_group_name_H-M   'P 1'
#
loop_
_entity.id
_entity.type
_entity.pdbx_description
1 polymer ?
#
loop_
_entity_poly.entity_id
_entity_poly.type
_entity_poly.pdbx_seq_one_letter_code
_entity_poly.pdbx_strand_id
1 'polypeptide(L)'
;MTTDEIESVHVEENMTSEAESEGRFISRKNLDFHCKSRNIHRRKVNIFINALTKVIPGITSSLLIWYLLNIKIILSFACGIPSSLFFNFIYLYILKRFSQSFTLGEATIVTQGLTIFLFGASVKIAACLHEPPMSKMAEMSAILSVSLLGVLLLIFLVHGISFWRKPIIFTLLLTLWVLLSGFTPITDPFPAILVGMFIFLDVGRVSVILIYAGIAGVTGAFVAWKISKKSSTSVSLRKVFHIVIVIVYIIGILFQCTMLFLASGFVLALFIIF
;
A
#
# COMPACT_ATOMS: atom_id res chain seq x y z
N MET A 1 -20.78 24.17 -47.24
CA MET A 1 -20.96 23.82 -45.82
C MET A 1 -21.21 22.33 -45.77
N THR A 2 -20.14 21.59 -45.48
CA THR A 2 -20.05 20.14 -45.63
C THR A 2 -20.53 19.46 -44.36
N THR A 3 -21.19 18.32 -44.50
CA THR A 3 -21.80 17.52 -43.41
C THR A 3 -20.83 17.12 -42.29
N ASP A 4 -19.53 17.17 -42.53
CA ASP A 4 -18.49 16.81 -41.56
C ASP A 4 -18.27 17.85 -40.45
N GLU A 5 -18.61 19.13 -40.67
CA GLU A 5 -18.48 20.18 -39.63
C GLU A 5 -19.63 20.15 -38.61
N ILE A 6 -20.78 19.59 -38.97
CA ILE A 6 -21.95 19.52 -38.08
C ILE A 6 -21.78 18.39 -37.06
N GLU A 7 -21.11 17.30 -37.44
CA GLU A 7 -20.86 16.16 -36.55
C GLU A 7 -19.77 16.47 -35.50
N SER A 8 -18.75 17.27 -35.85
CA SER A 8 -17.71 17.67 -34.88
C SER A 8 -18.23 18.61 -33.80
N VAL A 9 -19.13 19.54 -34.15
CA VAL A 9 -19.71 20.49 -33.19
C VAL A 9 -20.66 19.77 -32.22
N HIS A 10 -21.39 18.76 -32.68
CA HIS A 10 -22.33 18.03 -31.82
C HIS A 10 -21.63 17.05 -30.85
N VAL A 11 -20.43 16.56 -31.18
CA VAL A 11 -19.62 15.73 -30.27
C VAL A 11 -18.98 16.56 -29.15
N GLU A 12 -18.60 17.81 -29.44
CA GLU A 12 -17.93 18.68 -28.46
C GLU A 12 -18.90 19.26 -27.41
N GLU A 13 -20.15 19.59 -27.81
CA GLU A 13 -21.22 19.97 -26.85
C GLU A 13 -21.64 18.81 -25.93
N ASN A 14 -21.60 17.57 -26.43
CA ASN A 14 -22.00 16.42 -25.61
C ASN A 14 -20.91 16.02 -24.59
N MET A 15 -19.62 16.17 -24.94
CA MET A 15 -18.52 15.94 -23.99
C MET A 15 -18.43 17.00 -22.89
N THR A 16 -18.76 18.26 -23.20
CA THR A 16 -18.78 19.34 -22.21
C THR A 16 -19.95 19.20 -21.23
N SER A 17 -21.12 18.76 -21.71
CA SER A 17 -22.30 18.47 -20.87
C SER A 17 -22.07 17.32 -19.88
N GLU A 18 -21.42 16.23 -20.31
CA GLU A 18 -21.09 15.11 -19.42
C GLU A 18 -20.04 15.48 -18.37
N ALA A 19 -19.01 16.24 -18.75
CA ALA A 19 -17.99 16.73 -17.80
C ALA A 19 -18.56 17.67 -16.74
N GLU A 20 -19.52 18.53 -17.11
CA GLU A 20 -20.19 19.43 -16.19
C GLU A 20 -21.16 18.70 -15.25
N SER A 21 -21.84 17.66 -15.76
CA SER A 21 -22.70 16.75 -14.99
C SER A 21 -21.90 15.94 -13.97
N GLU A 22 -20.76 15.37 -14.37
CA GLU A 22 -19.89 14.57 -13.50
C GLU A 22 -19.22 15.46 -12.42
N GLY A 23 -18.80 16.67 -12.78
CA GLY A 23 -18.32 17.69 -11.84
C GLY A 23 -19.38 18.10 -10.81
N ARG A 24 -20.64 18.28 -11.23
CA ARG A 24 -21.77 18.58 -10.33
C ARG A 24 -22.11 17.40 -9.40
N PHE A 25 -21.96 16.17 -9.89
CA PHE A 25 -22.22 14.95 -9.12
C PHE A 25 -21.14 14.68 -8.06
N ILE A 26 -19.86 14.90 -8.40
CA ILE A 26 -18.73 14.83 -7.46
C ILE A 26 -18.82 15.95 -6.41
N SER A 27 -19.23 17.16 -6.82
CA SER A 27 -19.46 18.28 -5.91
C SER A 27 -20.60 18.00 -4.92
N ARG A 28 -21.74 17.46 -5.37
CA ARG A 28 -22.84 17.04 -4.47
C ARG A 28 -22.43 15.93 -3.50
N LYS A 29 -21.70 14.91 -3.96
CA LYS A 29 -21.20 13.83 -3.08
C LYS A 29 -20.22 14.35 -2.03
N ASN A 30 -19.33 15.29 -2.38
CA ASN A 30 -18.44 15.92 -1.41
C ASN A 30 -19.19 16.82 -0.42
N LEU A 31 -20.23 17.53 -0.86
CA LEU A 31 -21.07 18.35 0.01
C LEU A 31 -21.85 17.48 1.01
N ASP A 32 -22.41 16.37 0.55
CA ASP A 32 -23.11 15.40 1.40
C ASP A 32 -22.17 14.66 2.35
N PHE A 33 -20.93 14.35 1.93
CA PHE A 33 -19.92 13.79 2.81
C PHE A 33 -19.50 14.80 3.89
N HIS A 34 -19.33 16.08 3.53
CA HIS A 34 -19.05 17.15 4.51
C HIS A 34 -20.22 17.46 5.43
N CYS A 35 -21.47 17.30 4.98
CA CYS A 35 -22.67 17.52 5.79
C CYS A 35 -22.96 16.32 6.70
N LYS A 36 -22.79 15.09 6.21
CA LYS A 36 -22.91 13.85 6.98
C LYS A 36 -21.75 13.69 7.97
N SER A 37 -20.52 14.04 7.59
CA SER A 37 -19.37 14.08 8.51
C SER A 37 -19.54 15.16 9.60
N ARG A 38 -20.16 16.31 9.29
CA ARG A 38 -20.48 17.33 10.30
C ARG A 38 -21.66 16.93 11.20
N ASN A 39 -22.66 16.22 10.68
CA ASN A 39 -23.78 15.71 11.48
C ASN A 39 -23.40 14.49 12.36
N ILE A 40 -22.41 13.68 11.97
CA ILE A 40 -21.81 12.65 12.85
C ILE A 40 -21.08 13.30 14.03
N HIS A 41 -20.55 14.52 13.85
CA HIS A 41 -19.83 15.25 14.89
C HIS A 41 -20.74 16.02 15.88
N ARG A 42 -22.06 16.08 15.63
CA ARG A 42 -23.01 16.91 16.42
C ARG A 42 -24.10 16.11 17.15
N ARG A 43 -24.00 14.78 17.22
CA ARG A 43 -24.68 14.00 18.26
C ARG A 43 -23.80 14.01 19.49
N LYS A 44 -24.36 14.36 20.67
CA LYS A 44 -23.82 13.99 21.98
C LYS A 44 -23.80 12.45 22.09
N VAL A 45 -22.96 11.80 21.29
CA VAL A 45 -22.58 10.41 21.53
C VAL A 45 -21.77 10.50 22.82
N ASN A 46 -22.27 9.86 23.88
CA ASN A 46 -21.65 9.85 25.19
C ASN A 46 -20.13 9.71 25.03
N ILE A 47 -19.36 10.64 25.60
CA ILE A 47 -17.89 10.64 25.57
C ILE A 47 -17.37 9.24 25.93
N PHE A 48 -18.07 8.57 26.84
CA PHE A 48 -17.87 7.17 27.21
C PHE A 48 -17.92 6.19 26.03
N ILE A 49 -18.95 6.22 25.18
CA ILE A 49 -19.07 5.33 24.02
C ILE A 49 -17.93 5.58 23.02
N ASN A 50 -17.56 6.84 22.80
CA ASN A 50 -16.46 7.19 21.89
C ASN A 50 -15.08 6.81 22.44
N ALA A 51 -14.88 6.87 23.75
CA ALA A 51 -13.68 6.35 24.39
C ALA A 51 -13.65 4.82 24.32
N LEU A 52 -14.77 4.17 24.62
CA LEU A 52 -14.90 2.73 24.66
C LEU A 52 -14.65 2.10 23.28
N THR A 53 -15.20 2.67 22.19
CA THR A 53 -14.96 2.17 20.82
C THR A 53 -13.51 2.30 20.36
N LYS A 54 -12.71 3.19 20.97
CA LYS A 54 -11.27 3.33 20.67
C LYS A 54 -10.40 2.42 21.52
N VAL A 55 -10.80 2.18 22.77
CA VAL A 55 -10.01 1.40 23.73
C VAL A 55 -10.24 -0.10 23.58
N ILE A 56 -11.48 -0.55 23.31
CA ILE A 56 -11.80 -1.98 23.15
C ILE A 56 -10.88 -2.66 22.11
N PRO A 57 -10.72 -2.13 20.88
CA PRO A 57 -9.84 -2.75 19.88
C PRO A 57 -8.39 -2.85 20.35
N GLY A 58 -7.91 -1.86 21.11
CA GLY A 58 -6.57 -1.86 21.69
C GLY A 58 -6.39 -2.95 22.75
N ILE A 59 -7.37 -3.13 23.63
CA ILE A 59 -7.35 -4.21 24.63
C ILE A 59 -7.41 -5.58 23.94
N THR A 60 -8.34 -5.76 23.00
CA THR A 60 -8.47 -7.02 22.24
C THR A 60 -7.18 -7.34 21.49
N SER A 61 -6.58 -6.36 20.80
CA SER A 61 -5.31 -6.55 20.10
C SER A 61 -4.17 -6.91 21.07
N SER A 62 -4.12 -6.27 22.25
CA SER A 62 -3.11 -6.55 23.28
C SER A 62 -3.27 -7.95 23.87
N LEU A 63 -4.50 -8.43 24.08
CA LEU A 63 -4.75 -9.81 24.53
C LEU A 63 -4.38 -10.82 23.46
N LEU A 64 -4.68 -10.52 22.18
CA LEU A 64 -4.33 -11.38 21.06
C LEU A 64 -2.81 -11.50 20.88
N ILE A 65 -2.07 -10.38 20.95
CA ILE A 65 -0.60 -10.38 20.88
C ILE A 65 -0.02 -11.17 22.06
N TRP A 66 -0.57 -11.01 23.27
CA TRP A 66 -0.12 -11.74 24.45
C TRP A 66 -0.29 -13.25 24.26
N TYR A 67 -1.47 -13.67 23.81
CA TYR A 67 -1.79 -15.07 23.59
C TYR A 67 -0.99 -15.69 22.43
N LEU A 68 -0.84 -14.98 21.31
CA LEU A 68 -0.19 -15.52 20.10
C LEU A 68 1.34 -15.47 20.15
N LEU A 69 1.93 -14.40 20.70
CA LEU A 69 3.39 -14.23 20.73
C LEU A 69 4.00 -14.69 22.05
N ASN A 70 3.19 -15.05 23.05
CA ASN A 70 3.62 -15.50 24.38
C ASN A 70 4.64 -14.55 25.04
N ILE A 71 4.47 -13.25 24.83
CA ILE A 71 5.30 -12.19 25.41
C ILE A 71 4.75 -11.73 26.77
N LYS A 72 5.53 -10.97 27.54
CA LYS A 72 5.05 -10.39 28.82
C LYS A 72 3.81 -9.52 28.58
N ILE A 73 2.80 -9.67 29.43
CA ILE A 73 1.52 -8.94 29.31
C ILE A 73 1.71 -7.42 29.22
N ILE A 74 2.64 -6.85 30.01
CA ILE A 74 2.94 -5.41 30.01
C ILE A 74 3.43 -4.95 28.63
N LEU A 75 4.35 -5.71 28.03
CA LEU A 75 4.88 -5.41 26.68
C LEU A 75 3.77 -5.55 25.63
N SER A 76 2.90 -6.56 25.79
CA SER A 76 1.76 -6.75 24.89
C SER A 76 0.79 -5.56 24.90
N PHE A 77 0.47 -5.03 26.08
CA PHE A 77 -0.36 -3.82 26.21
C PHE A 77 0.37 -2.57 25.70
N ALA A 78 1.68 -2.45 25.94
CA ALA A 78 2.52 -1.37 25.42
C ALA A 78 2.63 -1.40 23.88
N CYS A 79 2.42 -2.55 23.24
CA CYS A 79 2.41 -2.67 21.78
C CYS A 79 1.00 -2.54 21.19
N GLY A 80 0.02 -3.24 21.75
CA GLY A 80 -1.32 -3.35 21.19
C GLY A 80 -2.14 -2.06 21.26
N ILE A 81 -2.10 -1.35 22.40
CA ILE A 81 -2.83 -0.08 22.56
C ILE A 81 -2.28 0.98 21.59
N PRO A 82 -0.95 1.27 21.55
CA PRO A 82 -0.42 2.26 20.61
C PRO A 82 -0.66 1.87 19.16
N SER A 83 -0.56 0.60 18.79
CA SER A 83 -0.83 0.15 17.41
C SER A 83 -2.28 0.43 16.99
N SER A 84 -3.26 0.19 17.87
CA SER A 84 -4.66 0.52 17.59
C SER A 84 -4.93 2.02 17.53
N LEU A 85 -4.30 2.82 18.39
CA LEU A 85 -4.41 4.28 18.33
C LEU A 85 -3.77 4.84 17.06
N PHE A 86 -2.62 4.29 16.68
CA PHE A 86 -1.88 4.67 15.48
C PHE A 86 -2.64 4.30 14.21
N PHE A 87 -3.27 3.12 14.15
CA PHE A 87 -4.21 2.77 13.09
C PHE A 87 -5.33 3.81 12.96
N ASN A 88 -6.00 4.16 14.07
CA ASN A 88 -7.07 5.16 14.04
C ASN A 88 -6.57 6.53 13.57
N PHE A 89 -5.37 6.93 14.00
CA PHE A 89 -4.74 8.16 13.59
C PHE A 89 -4.46 8.19 12.08
N ILE A 90 -3.80 7.16 11.54
CA ILE A 90 -3.52 7.05 10.10
C ILE A 90 -4.82 6.99 9.31
N TYR A 91 -5.81 6.23 9.76
CA TYR A 91 -7.08 6.07 9.06
C TYR A 91 -7.81 7.40 8.88
N LEU A 92 -7.92 8.18 9.97
CA LEU A 92 -8.51 9.52 9.92
C LEU A 92 -7.65 10.49 9.10
N TYR A 93 -6.32 10.38 9.16
CA TYR A 93 -5.42 11.17 8.34
C TYR A 93 -5.64 10.89 6.84
N ILE A 94 -5.68 9.62 6.44
CA ILE A 94 -5.91 9.21 5.05
C ILE A 94 -7.28 9.69 4.57
N LEU A 95 -8.34 9.47 5.33
CA LEU A 95 -9.68 9.93 4.95
C LEU A 95 -9.78 11.45 4.84
N LYS A 96 -9.05 12.21 5.67
CA LYS A 96 -9.06 13.67 5.62
C LYS A 96 -8.22 14.23 4.47
N ARG A 97 -7.09 13.60 4.15
CA ARG A 97 -6.11 14.14 3.18
C ARG A 97 -6.27 13.57 1.77
N PHE A 98 -6.74 12.33 1.66
CA PHE A 98 -6.88 11.58 0.42
C PHE A 98 -8.33 11.12 0.19
N SER A 99 -9.30 11.96 0.55
CA SER A 99 -10.74 11.65 0.45
C SER A 99 -11.21 11.33 -0.98
N GLN A 100 -10.48 11.79 -2.00
CA GLN A 100 -10.79 11.55 -3.41
C GLN A 100 -10.11 10.29 -3.97
N SER A 101 -9.07 9.78 -3.31
CA SER A 101 -8.25 8.66 -3.81
C SER A 101 -8.72 7.31 -3.28
N PHE A 102 -9.35 7.27 -2.10
CA PHE A 102 -9.71 6.02 -1.44
C PHE A 102 -11.19 5.94 -1.08
N THR A 103 -11.79 4.79 -1.35
CA THR A 103 -13.04 4.40 -0.68
C THR A 103 -12.78 4.06 0.80
N LEU A 104 -13.82 4.07 1.65
CA LEU A 104 -13.69 3.73 3.08
C LEU A 104 -13.05 2.35 3.30
N GLY A 105 -13.40 1.37 2.46
CA GLY A 105 -12.83 0.02 2.53
C GLY A 105 -11.36 0.00 2.12
N GLU A 106 -10.99 0.64 1.02
CA GLU A 106 -9.60 0.71 0.54
C GLU A 106 -8.71 1.45 1.56
N ALA A 107 -9.17 2.58 2.11
CA ALA A 107 -8.46 3.31 3.15
C ALA A 107 -8.23 2.45 4.40
N THR A 108 -9.23 1.64 4.78
CA THR A 108 -9.11 0.70 5.91
C THR A 108 -8.02 -0.33 5.65
N ILE A 109 -8.02 -0.97 4.46
CA ILE A 109 -7.05 -2.00 4.08
C ILE A 109 -5.63 -1.41 4.04
N VAL A 110 -5.45 -0.23 3.44
CA VAL A 110 -4.15 0.44 3.36
C VAL A 110 -3.64 0.81 4.75
N THR A 111 -4.49 1.41 5.59
CA THR A 111 -4.12 1.77 6.97
C THR A 111 -3.74 0.53 7.80
N GLN A 112 -4.52 -0.55 7.67
CA GLN A 112 -4.26 -1.80 8.37
C GLN A 112 -2.93 -2.40 7.92
N GLY A 113 -2.69 -2.48 6.62
CA GLY A 113 -1.44 -2.96 6.05
C GLY A 113 -0.24 -2.13 6.54
N LEU A 114 -0.34 -0.80 6.50
CA LEU A 114 0.72 0.10 6.98
C LEU A 114 0.99 -0.07 8.48
N THR A 115 -0.06 -0.19 9.30
CA THR A 115 0.08 -0.36 10.76
C THR A 115 0.76 -1.68 11.09
N ILE A 116 0.30 -2.78 10.47
CA ILE A 116 0.88 -4.12 10.67
C ILE A 116 2.33 -4.15 10.17
N PHE A 117 2.60 -3.53 9.02
CA PHE A 117 3.95 -3.42 8.48
C PHE A 117 4.88 -2.69 9.44
N LEU A 118 4.47 -1.51 9.95
CA LEU A 118 5.28 -0.71 10.86
C LEU A 118 5.51 -1.43 12.20
N PHE A 119 4.48 -2.05 12.76
CA PHE A 119 4.61 -2.86 13.96
C PHE A 119 5.58 -4.03 13.74
N GLY A 120 5.36 -4.82 12.68
CA GLY A 120 6.19 -5.97 12.34
C GLY A 120 7.64 -5.60 12.01
N ALA A 121 7.86 -4.51 11.28
CA ALA A 121 9.19 -3.99 10.98
C ALA A 121 9.90 -3.54 12.25
N SER A 122 9.20 -2.85 13.16
CA SER A 122 9.77 -2.41 14.45
C SER A 122 10.20 -3.60 15.31
N VAL A 123 9.33 -4.61 15.44
CA VAL A 123 9.66 -5.84 16.18
C VAL A 123 10.84 -6.57 15.55
N LYS A 124 10.86 -6.69 14.21
CA LYS A 124 11.97 -7.35 13.50
C LYS A 124 13.30 -6.62 13.66
N ILE A 125 13.32 -5.30 13.52
CA ILE A 125 14.54 -4.51 13.72
C ILE A 125 15.02 -4.66 15.16
N ALA A 126 14.12 -4.55 16.15
CA ALA A 126 14.45 -4.75 17.55
C ALA A 126 15.02 -6.16 17.82
N ALA A 127 14.47 -7.20 17.16
CA ALA A 127 15.00 -8.55 17.25
C ALA A 127 16.39 -8.68 16.60
N CYS A 128 16.58 -8.12 15.40
CA CYS A 128 17.87 -8.16 14.68
C CYS A 128 18.99 -7.43 15.42
N LEU A 129 18.66 -6.43 16.25
CA LEU A 129 19.64 -5.75 17.10
C LEU A 129 20.16 -6.62 18.24
N HIS A 130 19.39 -7.63 18.68
CA HIS A 130 19.79 -8.55 19.73
C HIS A 130 20.45 -9.82 19.17
N GLU A 131 19.83 -10.42 18.15
CA GLU A 131 20.30 -11.67 17.54
C GLU A 131 20.22 -11.58 16.02
N PRO A 132 21.29 -11.98 15.29
CA PRO A 132 21.26 -12.00 13.84
C PRO A 132 20.26 -13.04 13.32
N PRO A 133 19.61 -12.80 12.16
CA PRO A 133 18.63 -13.71 11.61
C PRO A 133 19.27 -15.07 11.26
N MET A 134 18.74 -16.17 11.80
CA MET A 134 19.29 -17.51 11.57
C MET A 134 18.76 -18.23 10.32
N SER A 135 17.77 -17.65 9.62
CA SER A 135 17.18 -18.27 8.42
C SER A 135 17.19 -17.32 7.23
N LYS A 136 17.38 -17.88 6.03
CA LYS A 136 17.35 -17.14 4.76
C LYS A 136 16.05 -16.35 4.58
N MET A 137 14.91 -16.89 5.04
CA MET A 137 13.64 -16.17 4.99
C MET A 137 13.62 -14.97 5.94
N ALA A 138 14.19 -15.11 7.14
CA ALA A 138 14.32 -14.01 8.10
C ALA A 138 15.25 -12.91 7.57
N GLU A 139 16.38 -13.27 6.94
CA GLU A 139 17.29 -12.33 6.26
C GLU A 139 16.57 -11.53 5.18
N MET A 140 15.90 -12.22 4.23
CA MET A 140 15.13 -11.57 3.16
C MET A 140 14.04 -10.65 3.72
N SER A 141 13.39 -11.08 4.79
CA SER A 141 12.36 -10.31 5.43
C SER A 141 12.89 -9.07 6.15
N ALA A 142 14.05 -9.17 6.79
CA ALA A 142 14.74 -8.05 7.41
C ALA A 142 15.19 -7.03 6.37
N ILE A 143 15.82 -7.47 5.26
CA ILE A 143 16.23 -6.60 4.15
C ILE A 143 15.03 -5.84 3.61
N LEU A 144 13.92 -6.52 3.33
CA LEU A 144 12.71 -5.90 2.80
C LEU A 144 12.10 -4.90 3.79
N SER A 145 12.02 -5.26 5.08
CA SER A 145 11.48 -4.39 6.12
C SER A 145 12.32 -3.11 6.30
N VAL A 146 13.66 -3.23 6.32
CA VAL A 146 14.57 -2.08 6.42
C VAL A 146 14.46 -1.19 5.17
N SER A 147 14.46 -1.79 3.99
CA SER A 147 14.34 -1.06 2.71
C SER A 147 13.05 -0.23 2.66
N LEU A 148 11.92 -0.85 2.98
CA LEU A 148 10.60 -0.20 2.98
C LEU A 148 10.46 0.85 4.07
N LEU A 149 10.99 0.60 5.27
CA LEU A 149 10.94 1.57 6.36
C LEU A 149 11.72 2.84 6.01
N GLY A 150 12.87 2.70 5.36
CA GLY A 150 13.63 3.87 4.92
C GLY A 150 13.01 4.62 3.76
N VAL A 151 12.32 3.94 2.82
CA VAL A 151 11.50 4.64 1.80
C VAL A 151 10.40 5.45 2.47
N LEU A 152 9.71 4.87 3.45
CA LEU A 152 8.67 5.58 4.19
C LEU A 152 9.23 6.78 4.98
N LEU A 153 10.38 6.60 5.63
CA LEU A 153 11.08 7.67 6.34
C LEU A 153 11.49 8.80 5.39
N LEU A 154 12.02 8.46 4.21
CA LEU A 154 12.42 9.41 3.18
C LEU A 154 11.23 10.26 2.73
N ILE A 155 10.07 9.64 2.50
CA ILE A 155 8.85 10.37 2.12
C ILE A 155 8.37 11.27 3.25
N PHE A 156 8.41 10.79 4.49
CA PHE A 156 8.04 11.62 5.64
C PHE A 156 8.95 12.85 5.76
N LEU A 157 10.26 12.68 5.58
CA LEU A 157 11.24 13.77 5.57
C LEU A 157 10.99 14.77 4.42
N VAL A 158 10.75 14.26 3.20
CA VAL A 158 10.41 15.09 2.03
C VAL A 158 9.10 15.84 2.23
N HIS A 159 8.14 15.22 2.92
CA HIS A 159 6.90 15.89 3.28
C HIS A 159 7.12 17.02 4.29
N GLY A 160 8.03 16.85 5.27
CA GLY A 160 8.36 17.89 6.24
C GLY A 160 9.16 19.05 5.67
N ILE A 161 10.09 18.79 4.74
CA ILE A 161 11.05 19.77 4.25
C ILE A 161 10.67 20.21 2.83
N SER A 162 10.19 21.46 2.68
CA SER A 162 9.76 22.01 1.38
C SER A 162 10.84 21.96 0.30
N PHE A 163 12.11 22.11 0.68
CA PHE A 163 13.25 22.04 -0.24
C PHE A 163 13.41 20.66 -0.91
N TRP A 164 13.13 19.57 -0.18
CA TRP A 164 13.31 18.20 -0.67
C TRP A 164 12.20 17.74 -1.62
N ARG A 165 11.12 18.52 -1.76
CA ARG A 165 10.00 18.24 -2.66
C ARG A 165 10.33 18.48 -4.13
N LYS A 166 11.48 19.10 -4.45
CA LYS A 166 11.91 19.26 -5.84
C LYS A 166 12.17 17.88 -6.45
N PRO A 167 11.64 17.58 -7.66
CA PRO A 167 11.69 16.24 -8.24
C PRO A 167 13.12 15.73 -8.42
N ILE A 168 14.07 16.61 -8.76
CA ILE A 168 15.49 16.27 -8.91
C ILE A 168 16.09 15.82 -7.56
N ILE A 169 15.82 16.56 -6.47
CA ILE A 169 16.35 16.25 -5.14
C ILE A 169 15.71 14.97 -4.60
N PHE A 170 14.40 14.82 -4.78
CA PHE A 170 13.69 13.60 -4.40
C PHE A 170 14.25 12.36 -5.12
N THR A 171 14.48 12.46 -6.44
CA THR A 171 15.04 11.35 -7.24
C THR A 171 16.47 11.02 -6.81
N LEU A 172 17.30 12.02 -6.51
CA LEU A 172 18.66 11.81 -5.98
C LEU A 172 18.63 11.14 -4.61
N LEU A 173 17.78 11.59 -3.69
CA LEU A 173 17.62 10.99 -2.36
C LEU A 173 17.12 9.54 -2.47
N LEU A 174 16.14 9.28 -3.33
CA LEU A 174 15.61 7.94 -3.56
C LEU A 174 16.67 7.01 -4.13
N THR A 175 17.42 7.48 -5.13
CA THR A 175 18.51 6.71 -5.75
C THR A 175 19.61 6.41 -4.72
N LEU A 176 20.00 7.41 -3.93
CA LEU A 176 20.97 7.25 -2.85
C LEU A 176 20.49 6.23 -1.81
N TRP A 177 19.21 6.28 -1.43
CA TRP A 177 18.62 5.30 -0.52
C TRP A 177 18.64 3.88 -1.09
N VAL A 178 18.28 3.69 -2.36
CA VAL A 178 18.32 2.39 -3.03
C VAL A 178 19.75 1.82 -3.05
N LEU A 179 20.74 2.66 -3.38
CA LEU A 179 22.15 2.27 -3.35
C LEU A 179 22.58 1.89 -1.93
N LEU A 180 22.28 2.73 -0.94
CA LEU A 180 22.61 2.46 0.45
C LEU A 180 21.97 1.16 0.94
N SER A 181 20.68 0.97 0.68
CA SER A 181 19.97 -0.25 1.07
C SER A 181 20.49 -1.51 0.37
N GLY A 182 21.02 -1.39 -0.85
CA GLY A 182 21.59 -2.51 -1.60
C GLY A 182 23.02 -2.87 -1.20
N PHE A 183 23.83 -1.89 -0.81
CA PHE A 183 25.26 -2.03 -0.53
C PHE A 183 25.63 -1.91 0.96
N THR A 184 24.66 -1.74 1.84
CA THR A 184 24.91 -1.75 3.28
C THR A 184 25.39 -3.13 3.73
N PRO A 185 26.47 -3.23 4.51
CA PRO A 185 27.00 -4.50 5.01
C PRO A 185 26.14 -5.01 6.19
N ILE A 186 24.83 -5.12 5.98
CA ILE A 186 23.90 -5.71 6.95
C ILE A 186 23.97 -7.24 6.88
N THR A 187 24.30 -7.77 5.70
CA THR A 187 24.43 -9.21 5.43
C THR A 187 25.73 -9.49 4.69
N ASP A 188 26.31 -10.66 4.91
CA ASP A 188 27.40 -11.22 4.12
C ASP A 188 26.85 -12.36 3.24
N PRO A 189 26.72 -12.22 1.91
CA PRO A 189 27.08 -11.10 1.04
C PRO A 189 26.08 -9.92 1.08
N PHE A 190 26.43 -8.80 0.44
CA PHE A 190 25.60 -7.58 0.37
C PHE A 190 24.13 -7.88 0.00
N PRO A 191 23.14 -7.16 0.57
CA PRO A 191 21.72 -7.43 0.37
C PRO A 191 21.30 -7.57 -1.10
N ALA A 192 21.81 -6.71 -1.99
CA ALA A 192 21.50 -6.78 -3.41
C ALA A 192 22.03 -8.07 -4.06
N ILE A 193 23.24 -8.48 -3.70
CA ILE A 193 23.87 -9.72 -4.19
C ILE A 193 23.12 -10.93 -3.62
N LEU A 194 22.77 -10.89 -2.33
CA LEU A 194 22.03 -11.95 -1.66
C LEU A 194 20.66 -12.18 -2.30
N VAL A 195 19.91 -11.11 -2.57
CA VAL A 195 18.61 -11.18 -3.28
C VAL A 195 18.81 -11.70 -4.70
N GLY A 196 19.83 -11.23 -5.43
CA GLY A 196 20.15 -11.71 -6.78
C GLY A 196 20.48 -13.21 -6.81
N MET A 197 21.38 -13.66 -5.94
CA MET A 197 21.71 -15.07 -5.79
C MET A 197 20.48 -15.89 -5.39
N PHE A 198 19.65 -15.38 -4.48
CA PHE A 198 18.42 -16.04 -4.09
C PHE A 198 17.47 -16.25 -5.28
N ILE A 199 17.33 -15.26 -6.15
CA ILE A 199 16.45 -15.34 -7.33
C ILE A 199 16.99 -16.32 -8.37
N PHE A 200 18.27 -16.23 -8.72
CA PHE A 200 18.83 -16.94 -9.88
C PHE A 200 19.37 -18.34 -9.57
N LEU A 201 19.59 -18.69 -8.31
CA LEU A 201 20.17 -20.00 -7.94
C LEU A 201 19.21 -21.18 -8.13
N ASP A 202 17.89 -20.94 -8.11
CA ASP A 202 16.87 -21.98 -8.18
C ASP A 202 16.03 -21.83 -9.45
N VAL A 203 16.08 -22.84 -10.32
CA VAL A 203 15.31 -22.87 -11.58
C VAL A 203 13.79 -22.78 -11.30
N GLY A 204 13.33 -23.29 -10.17
CA GLY A 204 11.95 -23.14 -9.72
C GLY A 204 11.57 -21.67 -9.47
N ARG A 205 12.47 -20.89 -8.86
CA ARG A 205 12.26 -19.44 -8.61
C ARG A 205 12.19 -18.66 -9.90
N VAL A 206 13.12 -18.93 -10.81
CA VAL A 206 13.16 -18.29 -12.13
C VAL A 206 11.89 -18.60 -12.92
N SER A 207 11.42 -19.85 -12.86
CA SER A 207 10.17 -20.28 -13.51
C SER A 207 8.95 -19.52 -12.96
N VAL A 208 8.86 -19.36 -11.64
CA VAL A 208 7.77 -18.58 -11.00
C VAL A 208 7.83 -17.10 -11.41
N ILE A 209 9.01 -16.48 -11.49
CA ILE A 209 9.16 -15.11 -12.00
C ILE A 209 8.67 -15.01 -13.43
N LEU A 210 9.03 -15.98 -14.28
CA LEU A 210 8.63 -15.99 -15.68
C LEU A 210 7.11 -16.14 -15.82
N ILE A 211 6.47 -16.98 -14.99
CA ILE A 211 5.01 -17.07 -14.89
C ILE A 211 4.41 -15.73 -14.47
N TYR A 212 4.96 -15.07 -13.45
CA TYR A 212 4.47 -13.76 -13.00
C TYR A 212 4.62 -12.69 -14.09
N ALA A 213 5.76 -12.64 -14.77
CA ALA A 213 5.99 -11.74 -15.89
C ALA A 213 5.02 -12.03 -17.05
N GLY A 214 4.76 -13.30 -17.35
CA GLY A 214 3.79 -13.72 -18.35
C GLY A 214 2.36 -13.27 -18.00
N ILE A 215 1.92 -13.51 -16.77
CA ILE A 215 0.60 -13.08 -16.29
C ILE A 215 0.47 -11.55 -16.30
N ALA A 216 1.51 -10.83 -15.84
CA ALA A 216 1.55 -9.38 -15.91
C ALA A 216 1.48 -8.86 -17.36
N GLY A 217 2.22 -9.50 -18.27
CA GLY A 217 2.20 -9.18 -19.70
C GLY A 217 0.82 -9.40 -20.35
N VAL A 218 0.18 -10.54 -20.09
CA VAL A 218 -1.19 -10.84 -20.56
C VAL A 218 -2.18 -9.81 -20.03
N THR A 219 -2.05 -9.44 -18.76
CA THR A 219 -2.93 -8.44 -18.13
C THR A 219 -2.71 -7.06 -18.74
N GLY A 220 -1.45 -6.65 -18.95
CA GLY A 220 -1.10 -5.39 -19.62
C GLY A 220 -1.63 -5.34 -21.05
N ALA A 221 -1.49 -6.42 -21.82
CA ALA A 221 -2.04 -6.51 -23.17
C ALA A 221 -3.57 -6.42 -23.18
N PHE A 222 -4.25 -7.09 -22.25
CA PHE A 222 -5.70 -7.00 -22.11
C PHE A 222 -6.17 -5.58 -21.79
N VAL A 223 -5.45 -4.88 -20.90
CA VAL A 223 -5.74 -3.49 -20.54
C VAL A 223 -5.52 -2.56 -21.74
N ALA A 224 -4.38 -2.69 -22.43
CA ALA A 224 -4.07 -1.90 -23.62
C ALA A 224 -5.13 -2.10 -24.71
N TRP A 225 -5.57 -3.35 -24.94
CA TRP A 225 -6.62 -3.67 -25.89
C TRP A 225 -7.98 -3.07 -25.49
N LYS A 226 -8.33 -3.11 -24.20
CA LYS A 226 -9.56 -2.51 -23.67
C LYS A 226 -9.56 -0.99 -23.82
N ILE A 227 -8.44 -0.33 -23.54
CA ILE A 227 -8.27 1.12 -23.73
C ILE A 227 -8.44 1.47 -25.21
N SER A 228 -7.81 0.72 -26.11
CA SER A 228 -7.91 0.92 -27.56
C SER A 228 -9.35 0.83 -28.08
N LYS A 229 -10.18 -0.06 -27.51
CA LYS A 229 -11.59 -0.21 -27.90
C LYS A 229 -12.53 0.86 -27.35
N LYS A 230 -12.06 1.87 -26.59
CA LYS A 230 -12.88 2.90 -25.89
C LYS A 230 -14.11 2.34 -25.16
N SER A 231 -14.06 1.07 -24.73
CA SER A 231 -15.22 0.44 -24.09
C SER A 231 -15.27 0.90 -22.64
N SER A 232 -16.23 1.76 -22.30
CA SER A 232 -16.50 2.17 -20.92
C SER A 232 -17.05 0.99 -20.13
N THR A 233 -16.18 0.23 -19.47
CA THR A 233 -16.60 -0.79 -18.49
C THR A 233 -15.50 -1.02 -17.45
N SER A 234 -15.35 -0.06 -16.54
CA SER A 234 -14.44 -0.12 -15.39
C SER A 234 -14.68 -1.34 -14.49
N VAL A 235 -15.90 -1.88 -14.47
CA VAL A 235 -16.29 -3.05 -13.66
C VAL A 235 -15.68 -4.36 -14.19
N SER A 236 -15.62 -4.54 -15.51
CA SER A 236 -15.05 -5.76 -16.12
C SER A 236 -13.54 -5.81 -15.92
N LEU A 237 -12.86 -4.68 -16.10
CA LEU A 237 -11.43 -4.55 -15.88
C LEU A 237 -11.05 -4.90 -14.43
N ARG A 238 -11.78 -4.35 -13.45
CA ARG A 238 -11.55 -4.61 -12.02
C ARG A 238 -11.69 -6.08 -11.66
N LYS A 239 -12.68 -6.79 -12.23
CA LYS A 239 -12.89 -8.23 -12.01
C LYS A 239 -11.72 -9.06 -12.56
N VAL A 240 -11.28 -8.77 -13.78
CA VAL A 240 -10.15 -9.47 -14.41
C VAL A 240 -8.87 -9.27 -13.59
N PHE A 241 -8.57 -8.02 -13.21
CA PHE A 241 -7.42 -7.73 -12.34
C PHE A 241 -7.48 -8.49 -11.02
N HIS A 242 -8.66 -8.53 -10.38
CA HIS A 242 -8.80 -9.22 -9.09
C HIS A 242 -8.57 -10.72 -9.22
N ILE A 243 -9.16 -11.35 -10.25
CA ILE A 243 -8.95 -12.79 -10.53
C ILE A 243 -7.47 -13.07 -10.81
N VAL A 244 -6.82 -12.24 -11.63
CA VAL A 244 -5.39 -12.37 -11.93
C VAL A 244 -4.54 -12.27 -10.65
N ILE A 245 -4.79 -11.27 -9.82
CA ILE A 245 -4.07 -11.08 -8.55
C ILE A 245 -4.26 -12.31 -7.65
N VAL A 246 -5.49 -12.84 -7.55
CA VAL A 246 -5.77 -14.04 -6.76
C VAL A 246 -5.00 -15.26 -7.29
N ILE A 247 -4.94 -15.45 -8.61
CA ILE A 247 -4.17 -16.55 -9.23
C ILE A 247 -2.67 -16.41 -8.92
N VAL A 248 -2.10 -15.22 -9.13
CA VAL A 248 -0.69 -14.95 -8.81
C VAL A 248 -0.40 -15.23 -7.34
N TYR A 249 -1.29 -14.83 -6.45
CA TYR A 249 -1.15 -15.05 -5.01
C TYR A 249 -1.23 -16.53 -4.64
N ILE A 250 -2.18 -17.29 -5.22
CA ILE A 250 -2.30 -18.74 -5.01
C ILE A 250 -1.03 -19.46 -5.48
N ILE A 251 -0.55 -19.17 -6.69
CA ILE A 251 0.69 -19.74 -7.22
C ILE A 251 1.86 -19.41 -6.29
N GLY A 252 1.96 -18.16 -5.84
CA GLY A 252 3.01 -17.75 -4.91
C GLY A 252 3.00 -18.47 -3.58
N ILE A 253 1.82 -18.68 -2.97
CA ILE A 253 1.67 -19.43 -1.73
C ILE A 253 2.10 -20.89 -1.94
N LEU A 254 1.70 -21.52 -3.05
CA LEU A 254 1.94 -22.93 -3.30
C LEU A 254 3.40 -23.25 -3.65
N PHE A 255 4.04 -22.41 -4.45
CA PHE A 255 5.38 -22.71 -4.96
C PHE A 255 6.52 -22.03 -4.18
N GLN A 256 6.41 -20.73 -3.90
CA GLN A 256 7.53 -19.93 -3.36
C GLN A 256 7.01 -18.75 -2.52
N CYS A 257 6.62 -18.99 -1.27
CA CYS A 257 6.08 -17.96 -0.37
C CYS A 257 7.05 -16.77 -0.17
N THR A 258 8.35 -17.04 -0.07
CA THR A 258 9.37 -15.99 0.07
C THR A 258 9.43 -15.04 -1.14
N MET A 259 9.23 -15.56 -2.36
CA MET A 259 9.20 -14.74 -3.57
C MET A 259 7.95 -13.87 -3.62
N LEU A 260 6.80 -14.43 -3.25
CA LEU A 260 5.55 -13.67 -3.14
C LEU A 260 5.68 -12.55 -2.10
N PHE A 261 6.35 -12.82 -0.97
CA PHE A 261 6.62 -11.82 0.06
C PHE A 261 7.51 -10.68 -0.46
N LEU A 262 8.63 -11.00 -1.13
CA LEU A 262 9.52 -10.01 -1.74
C LEU A 262 8.80 -9.16 -2.80
N ALA A 263 8.04 -9.80 -3.69
CA ALA A 263 7.28 -9.11 -4.73
C ALA A 263 6.21 -8.19 -4.12
N SER A 264 5.51 -8.64 -3.08
CA SER A 264 4.51 -7.82 -2.38
C SER A 264 5.13 -6.59 -1.73
N GLY A 265 6.31 -6.72 -1.12
CA GLY A 265 7.03 -5.56 -0.58
C GLY A 265 7.54 -4.62 -1.67
N PHE A 266 7.99 -5.13 -2.82
CA PHE A 266 8.34 -4.29 -3.96
C PHE A 266 7.14 -3.49 -4.48
N VAL A 267 5.98 -4.14 -4.65
CA VAL A 267 4.74 -3.45 -5.05
C VAL A 267 4.33 -2.40 -4.01
N LEU A 268 4.48 -2.71 -2.71
CA LEU A 268 4.24 -1.74 -1.64
C LEU A 268 5.20 -0.54 -1.74
N ALA A 269 6.48 -0.75 -2.06
CA ALA A 269 7.43 0.34 -2.26
C ALA A 269 7.01 1.24 -3.42
N LEU A 270 6.59 0.65 -4.55
CA LEU A 270 6.07 1.41 -5.69
C LEU A 270 4.83 2.22 -5.31
N PHE A 271 3.88 1.61 -4.60
CA PHE A 271 2.67 2.28 -4.14
C PHE A 271 2.94 3.42 -3.15
N ILE A 272 4.01 3.32 -2.37
CA ILE A 272 4.44 4.37 -1.46
C ILE A 272 5.07 5.54 -2.23
N ILE A 273 5.80 5.27 -3.32
CA ILE A 273 6.53 6.28 -4.11
C ILE A 273 5.63 7.03 -5.10
N PHE A 274 4.70 6.34 -5.76
CA PHE A 274 3.82 6.89 -6.81
C PHE A 274 2.46 7.34 -6.26
#